data_AF-A0A1V5MLV2-F1
#
_entry.id   AF-A0A1V5MLV2-F1
#
_cell.length_a   1.000
_cell.length_b   1.000
_cell.length_c   1.000
_cell.angle_alpha   90.00
_cell.angle_beta   90.00
_cell.angle_gamma   90.00
#
_symmetry.space_group_name_H-M   'P 1'
#
loop_
_entity.id
_entity.type
_entity.pdbx_description
1 polymer ?
#
loop_
_entity_poly.entity_id
_entity_poly.type
_entity_poly.pdbx_seq_one_letter_code
_entity_poly.pdbx_strand_id
1 'polypeptide(L)'
;MRQRRLYGAVLIVTALLLVATAAVAGPKSTPAQKARHADRNQDGVLTPQEIRRDKAWSRERKSKANTWWERRADTDNDGRVNPAELEAWKKLKKERLDLNNDGEIDARERRLSWRNGRSRVNNWLESGYDANGDGWLEPAESRRLMQDRYTLIKSKGKAKVDTGLEAEYDDNKDGIIDAREAVLMKQDLDLK
;
A
#
# COMPACT_ATOMS: atom_id res chain seq x y z
N MET A 1 -52.97 37.50 60.57
CA MET A 1 -51.62 37.80 60.02
C MET A 1 -50.72 36.59 60.21
N ARG A 2 -49.83 36.38 59.23
CA ARG A 2 -48.75 35.38 59.14
C ARG A 2 -49.14 33.96 58.72
N GLN A 3 -48.69 33.70 57.50
CA GLN A 3 -48.88 32.54 56.66
C GLN A 3 -48.24 31.29 57.24
N ARG A 4 -48.95 30.15 57.11
CA ARG A 4 -48.42 28.82 57.32
C ARG A 4 -47.80 28.32 56.01
N ARG A 5 -46.54 27.89 56.11
CA ARG A 5 -45.73 27.32 55.03
C ARG A 5 -46.34 26.00 54.56
N LEU A 6 -46.50 25.84 53.25
CA LEU A 6 -46.70 24.54 52.60
C LEU A 6 -45.58 24.38 51.56
N TYR A 7 -44.54 23.67 51.97
CA TYR A 7 -43.56 23.06 51.08
C TYR A 7 -44.05 21.65 50.76
N GLY A 8 -43.87 21.24 49.50
CA GLY A 8 -43.72 19.82 49.14
C GLY A 8 -44.94 19.17 48.53
N ALA A 9 -44.95 19.09 47.20
CA ALA A 9 -45.15 17.84 46.46
C ALA A 9 -45.21 18.17 44.96
N VAL A 10 -44.03 18.31 44.37
CA VAL A 10 -43.82 18.22 42.93
C VAL A 10 -44.10 16.76 42.55
N LEU A 11 -45.31 16.49 42.04
CA LEU A 11 -45.66 15.19 41.46
C LEU A 11 -45.41 15.25 39.95
N ILE A 12 -44.19 14.90 39.59
CA ILE A 12 -43.72 14.66 38.23
C ILE A 12 -44.44 13.41 37.72
N VAL A 13 -45.38 13.59 36.80
CA VAL A 13 -45.95 12.48 36.03
C VAL A 13 -44.95 12.14 34.94
N THR A 14 -44.11 11.15 35.20
CA THR A 14 -43.16 10.56 34.26
C THR A 14 -43.91 9.71 33.22
N ALA A 15 -44.27 10.32 32.11
CA ALA A 15 -44.67 9.58 30.91
C ALA A 15 -43.44 8.88 30.31
N LEU A 16 -43.35 7.58 30.54
CA LEU A 16 -42.41 6.65 29.92
C LEU A 16 -42.66 6.60 28.41
N LEU A 17 -41.96 7.45 27.66
CA LEU A 17 -41.81 7.33 26.22
C LEU A 17 -40.60 6.41 25.94
N LEU A 18 -40.91 5.16 25.60
CA LEU A 18 -39.97 4.19 25.05
C LEU A 18 -39.39 4.75 23.74
N VAL A 19 -38.20 5.35 23.81
CA VAL A 19 -37.39 5.64 22.63
C VAL A 19 -36.70 4.34 22.25
N ALA A 20 -37.20 3.69 21.19
CA ALA A 20 -36.50 2.60 20.54
C ALA A 20 -35.22 3.16 19.92
N THR A 21 -34.08 2.94 20.57
CA THR A 21 -32.76 3.20 19.98
C THR A 21 -32.46 2.10 18.98
N ALA A 22 -32.89 2.30 17.73
CA ALA A 22 -32.31 1.59 16.61
C ALA A 22 -30.84 1.99 16.52
N ALA A 23 -29.95 1.08 16.95
CA ALA A 23 -28.53 1.19 16.68
C ALA A 23 -28.34 1.25 15.16
N VAL A 24 -28.14 2.46 14.62
CA VAL A 24 -27.64 2.66 13.26
C VAL A 24 -26.22 2.12 13.25
N ALA A 25 -26.10 0.85 12.89
CA ALA A 25 -24.87 0.31 12.35
C ALA A 25 -24.57 1.13 11.10
N GLY A 26 -23.60 2.05 11.19
CA GLY A 26 -23.14 2.82 10.04
C GLY A 26 -22.76 1.87 8.91
N PRO A 27 -23.29 2.04 7.68
CA PRO A 27 -23.01 1.12 6.60
C PRO A 27 -21.53 1.17 6.27
N LYS A 28 -20.86 0.04 6.48
CA LYS A 28 -19.54 -0.26 5.94
C LYS A 28 -19.59 -0.01 4.43
N SER A 29 -18.56 0.65 3.93
CA SER A 29 -18.34 1.08 2.56
C SER A 29 -18.58 -0.03 1.52
N THR A 30 -19.82 -0.18 1.07
CA THR A 30 -20.19 -1.12 0.00
C THR A 30 -19.64 -0.63 -1.35
N PRO A 31 -19.56 -1.50 -2.38
CA PRO A 31 -19.17 -1.11 -3.75
C PRO A 31 -19.92 0.13 -4.30
N ALA A 32 -21.11 0.41 -3.73
CA ALA A 32 -21.91 1.61 -3.98
C ALA A 32 -21.18 2.93 -3.66
N GLN A 33 -20.24 2.97 -2.70
CA GLN A 33 -19.47 4.19 -2.43
C GLN A 33 -18.46 4.51 -3.55
N LYS A 34 -17.98 3.52 -4.30
CA LYS A 34 -17.18 3.76 -5.52
C LYS A 34 -18.06 4.21 -6.70
N ALA A 35 -19.33 3.81 -6.71
CA ALA A 35 -20.30 4.13 -7.76
C ALA A 35 -20.86 5.56 -7.68
N ARG A 36 -20.86 6.21 -6.51
CA ARG A 36 -21.37 7.59 -6.32
C ARG A 36 -20.69 8.66 -7.19
N HIS A 37 -19.51 8.38 -7.75
CA HIS A 37 -18.86 9.29 -8.68
C HIS A 37 -19.37 9.15 -10.13
N ALA A 38 -19.74 7.93 -10.52
CA ALA A 38 -20.18 7.60 -11.86
C ALA A 38 -21.70 7.78 -12.04
N ASP A 39 -22.48 7.57 -10.97
CA ASP A 39 -23.93 7.77 -10.88
C ASP A 39 -24.22 9.25 -10.55
N ARG A 40 -24.28 10.10 -11.58
CA ARG A 40 -24.45 11.56 -11.42
C ARG A 40 -25.90 11.99 -11.24
N ASN A 41 -26.85 11.22 -11.76
CA ASN A 41 -28.28 11.48 -11.58
C ASN A 41 -28.79 10.94 -10.23
N GLN A 42 -27.95 10.24 -9.46
CA GLN A 42 -28.24 9.70 -8.13
C GLN A 42 -29.47 8.79 -8.13
N ASP A 43 -29.72 8.11 -9.25
CA ASP A 43 -30.86 7.20 -9.40
C ASP A 43 -30.54 5.76 -8.94
N GLY A 44 -29.28 5.49 -8.59
CA GLY A 44 -28.81 4.21 -8.10
C GLY A 44 -28.50 3.19 -9.20
N VAL A 45 -28.61 3.54 -10.48
CA VAL A 45 -28.41 2.66 -11.64
C VAL A 45 -27.35 3.25 -12.57
N LEU A 46 -26.18 2.60 -12.64
CA LEU A 46 -25.14 2.99 -13.59
C LEU A 46 -25.52 2.59 -15.02
N THR A 47 -25.86 3.57 -15.85
CA THR A 47 -26.10 3.34 -17.28
C THR A 47 -24.79 3.09 -18.04
N PRO A 48 -24.82 2.39 -19.20
CA PRO A 48 -23.65 2.23 -20.06
C PRO A 48 -23.01 3.57 -20.49
N GLN A 49 -23.82 4.62 -20.58
CA GLN A 49 -23.36 5.96 -20.93
C GLN A 49 -22.58 6.61 -19.78
N GLU A 50 -23.07 6.48 -18.54
CA GLU A 50 -22.37 6.93 -17.33
C GLU A 50 -21.07 6.16 -17.10
N ILE A 51 -21.06 4.83 -17.32
CA ILE A 51 -19.84 4.02 -17.26
C ILE A 51 -18.82 4.46 -18.33
N ARG A 52 -19.26 4.75 -19.57
CA ARG A 52 -18.35 5.22 -20.63
C ARG A 52 -17.77 6.60 -20.30
N ARG A 53 -18.57 7.48 -19.71
CA ARG A 53 -18.15 8.83 -19.32
C ARG A 53 -17.23 8.83 -18.11
N ASP A 54 -17.51 7.99 -17.12
CA ASP A 54 -16.62 7.76 -15.97
C ASP A 54 -15.29 7.15 -16.41
N LYS A 55 -15.32 6.19 -17.36
CA LYS A 55 -14.09 5.69 -18.00
C LYS A 55 -13.35 6.78 -18.79
N ALA A 56 -14.05 7.66 -19.50
CA ALA A 56 -13.43 8.76 -20.23
C ALA A 56 -12.78 9.77 -19.27
N TRP A 57 -13.50 10.17 -18.23
CA TRP A 57 -13.01 11.06 -17.17
C TRP A 57 -11.85 10.43 -16.37
N SER A 58 -11.94 9.14 -16.06
CA SER A 58 -10.86 8.39 -15.42
C SER A 58 -9.64 8.24 -16.33
N ARG A 59 -9.83 8.06 -17.65
CA ARG A 59 -8.73 8.07 -18.62
C ARG A 59 -8.08 9.44 -18.70
N GLU A 60 -8.87 10.51 -18.75
CA GLU A 60 -8.40 11.89 -18.80
C GLU A 60 -7.67 12.33 -17.51
N ARG A 61 -8.07 11.78 -16.35
CA ARG A 61 -7.35 11.98 -15.08
C ARG A 61 -6.14 11.05 -14.90
N LYS A 62 -6.14 9.87 -15.51
CA LYS A 62 -4.98 8.95 -15.56
C LYS A 62 -3.98 9.30 -16.66
N SER A 63 -4.32 10.17 -17.61
CA SER A 63 -3.51 10.47 -18.81
C SER A 63 -2.49 11.58 -18.61
N LYS A 64 -2.07 11.85 -17.38
CA LYS A 64 -0.84 12.58 -17.12
C LYS A 64 0.09 11.58 -16.49
N ALA A 65 1.31 11.45 -16.99
CA ALA A 65 2.42 10.78 -16.35
C ALA A 65 2.63 11.39 -14.95
N ASN A 66 1.85 10.90 -14.00
CA ASN A 66 1.69 11.52 -12.68
C ASN A 66 2.61 10.84 -11.67
N THR A 67 3.07 9.63 -11.99
CA THR A 67 4.08 8.94 -11.21
C THR A 67 5.47 9.13 -11.81
N TRP A 68 6.49 9.11 -10.95
CA TRP A 68 7.88 9.34 -11.34
C TRP A 68 8.39 8.38 -12.42
N TRP A 69 7.88 7.14 -12.46
CA TRP A 69 8.29 6.14 -13.44
C TRP A 69 7.62 6.37 -14.79
N GLU A 70 6.35 6.81 -14.82
CA GLU A 70 5.66 7.17 -16.07
C GLU A 70 6.39 8.31 -16.76
N ARG A 71 6.80 9.33 -16.01
CA ARG A 71 7.61 10.44 -16.56
C ARG A 71 8.96 10.03 -17.12
N ARG A 72 9.46 8.87 -16.70
CA ARG A 72 10.76 8.34 -17.16
C ARG A 72 10.58 7.31 -18.28
N ALA A 73 9.39 6.75 -18.42
CA ALA A 73 8.99 5.87 -19.51
C ALA A 73 8.49 6.66 -20.72
N ASP A 74 7.82 7.80 -20.50
CA ASP A 74 7.37 8.77 -21.50
C ASP A 74 8.58 9.43 -22.19
N THR A 75 8.98 8.85 -23.31
CA THR A 75 10.16 9.26 -24.09
C THR A 75 9.83 10.36 -25.09
N ASP A 76 8.58 10.39 -25.59
CA ASP A 76 8.12 11.41 -26.52
C ASP A 76 7.59 12.68 -25.81
N ASN A 77 7.53 12.67 -24.47
CA ASN A 77 7.03 13.72 -23.60
C ASN A 77 5.59 14.14 -23.94
N ASP A 78 4.77 13.21 -24.46
CA ASP A 78 3.37 13.47 -24.78
C ASP A 78 2.46 13.47 -23.53
N GLY A 79 3.05 13.17 -22.35
CA GLY A 79 2.39 13.12 -21.06
C GLY A 79 1.67 11.79 -20.81
N ARG A 80 1.84 10.79 -21.68
CA ARG A 80 1.26 9.45 -21.62
C ARG A 80 2.37 8.41 -21.77
N VAL A 81 2.05 7.17 -21.43
CA VAL A 81 2.95 6.04 -21.68
C VAL A 81 2.26 5.13 -22.67
N ASN A 82 2.73 5.15 -23.90
CA ASN A 82 2.23 4.30 -24.97
C ASN A 82 2.75 2.86 -24.82
N PRO A 83 2.14 1.84 -25.46
CA PRO A 83 2.58 0.45 -25.32
C PRO A 83 4.06 0.24 -25.66
N ALA A 84 4.58 0.92 -26.68
CA ALA A 84 5.98 0.85 -27.07
C ALA A 84 6.92 1.38 -25.97
N GLU A 85 6.54 2.48 -25.32
CA GLU A 85 7.29 3.11 -24.24
C GLU A 85 7.26 2.28 -22.95
N LEU A 86 6.10 1.67 -22.68
CA LEU A 86 5.97 0.70 -21.59
C LEU A 86 6.89 -0.51 -21.79
N GLU A 87 6.96 -1.04 -23.02
CA GLU A 87 7.88 -2.15 -23.34
C GLU A 87 9.35 -1.72 -23.23
N ALA A 88 9.71 -0.53 -23.71
CA ALA A 88 11.05 0.02 -23.52
C ALA A 88 11.42 0.18 -22.04
N TRP A 89 10.50 0.69 -21.22
CA TRP A 89 10.68 0.83 -19.78
C TRP A 89 10.84 -0.52 -19.08
N LYS A 90 10.01 -1.51 -19.42
CA LYS A 90 10.13 -2.88 -18.91
C LYS A 90 11.48 -3.49 -19.28
N LYS A 91 11.94 -3.29 -20.52
CA LYS A 91 13.24 -3.77 -20.99
C LYS A 91 14.38 -3.16 -20.17
N LEU A 92 14.38 -1.84 -19.97
CA LEU A 92 15.37 -1.15 -19.13
C LEU A 92 15.35 -1.63 -17.68
N LYS A 93 14.16 -1.91 -17.12
CA LYS A 93 14.04 -2.45 -15.77
C LYS A 93 14.58 -3.88 -15.70
N LYS A 94 14.28 -4.68 -16.72
CA LYS A 94 14.74 -6.07 -16.83
C LYS A 94 16.25 -6.13 -16.94
N GLU A 95 16.86 -5.36 -17.83
CA GLU A 95 18.32 -5.25 -17.98
C GLU A 95 19.05 -4.83 -16.68
N ARG A 96 18.37 -4.17 -15.73
CA ARG A 96 18.94 -3.81 -14.42
C ARG A 96 18.82 -4.91 -13.37
N LEU A 97 17.87 -5.83 -13.54
CA LEU A 97 17.57 -6.91 -12.61
C LEU A 97 18.15 -8.25 -13.06
N ASP A 98 18.20 -8.47 -14.38
CA ASP A 98 18.80 -9.60 -15.06
C ASP A 98 20.33 -9.50 -14.96
N LEU A 99 20.88 -10.14 -13.93
CA LEU A 99 22.29 -10.12 -13.58
C LEU A 99 23.10 -11.05 -14.48
N ASN A 100 22.49 -12.12 -14.98
CA ASN A 100 23.15 -13.13 -15.81
C ASN A 100 22.97 -12.89 -17.34
N ASN A 101 22.17 -11.89 -17.72
CA ASN A 101 21.79 -11.54 -19.09
C ASN A 101 21.14 -12.71 -19.86
N ASP A 102 20.41 -13.59 -19.18
CA ASP A 102 19.71 -14.71 -19.82
C ASP A 102 18.35 -14.31 -20.39
N GLY A 103 17.90 -13.07 -20.13
CA GLY A 103 16.64 -12.57 -20.61
C GLY A 103 15.45 -13.10 -19.82
N GLU A 104 15.61 -13.61 -18.61
CA GLU A 104 14.56 -13.86 -17.63
C GLU A 104 14.89 -13.11 -16.31
N ILE A 105 13.96 -13.10 -15.34
CA ILE A 105 14.28 -12.58 -13.99
C ILE A 105 14.03 -13.73 -13.03
N ASP A 106 15.10 -14.37 -12.58
CA ASP A 106 15.03 -15.51 -11.68
C ASP A 106 14.68 -15.09 -10.24
N ALA A 107 14.52 -16.06 -9.34
CA ALA A 107 14.22 -15.78 -7.94
C ALA A 107 15.37 -15.09 -7.19
N ARG A 108 16.62 -15.39 -7.54
CA ARG A 108 17.81 -14.77 -6.94
C ARG A 108 17.93 -13.31 -7.37
N GLU A 109 17.67 -13.00 -8.62
CA GLU A 109 17.68 -11.65 -9.18
C GLU A 109 16.61 -10.77 -8.56
N ARG A 110 15.41 -11.31 -8.33
CA ARG A 110 14.38 -10.61 -7.55
C ARG A 110 14.83 -10.33 -6.12
N ARG A 111 15.42 -11.33 -5.43
CA ARG A 111 16.00 -11.12 -4.09
C ARG A 111 17.08 -10.06 -4.08
N LEU A 112 17.87 -9.93 -5.16
CA LEU A 112 18.93 -8.92 -5.26
C LEU A 112 18.45 -7.58 -5.82
N SER A 113 17.16 -7.42 -6.11
CA SER A 113 16.61 -6.19 -6.69
C SER A 113 16.89 -4.94 -5.85
N TRP A 114 16.95 -5.06 -4.52
CA TRP A 114 17.29 -3.97 -3.60
C TRP A 114 18.75 -3.51 -3.70
N ARG A 115 19.66 -4.28 -4.32
CA ARG A 115 21.05 -3.86 -4.54
C ARG A 115 21.19 -2.87 -5.68
N ASN A 116 20.36 -3.01 -6.71
CA ASN A 116 20.47 -2.25 -7.97
C ASN A 116 19.38 -1.18 -8.14
N GLY A 117 18.36 -1.22 -7.28
CA GLY A 117 17.23 -0.31 -7.32
C GLY A 117 16.97 0.36 -5.98
N ARG A 118 16.33 1.52 -6.04
CA ARG A 118 15.66 2.11 -4.88
C ARG A 118 14.25 1.56 -4.75
N SER A 119 13.79 1.37 -3.53
CA SER A 119 12.42 0.93 -3.24
C SER A 119 11.65 2.06 -2.56
N ARG A 120 10.35 2.18 -2.80
CA ARG A 120 9.54 3.16 -2.05
C ARG A 120 9.40 2.69 -0.62
N VAL A 121 9.51 3.62 0.32
CA VAL A 121 9.11 3.37 1.71
C VAL A 121 7.60 3.18 1.75
N ASN A 122 7.14 1.98 2.16
CA ASN A 122 5.72 1.63 2.24
C ASN A 122 5.24 1.38 3.67
N ASN A 123 6.15 1.06 4.59
CA ASN A 123 5.79 0.76 5.98
C ASN A 123 6.69 1.52 6.97
N TRP A 124 6.31 1.47 8.24
CA TRP A 124 7.03 2.14 9.32
C TRP A 124 8.43 1.57 9.56
N LEU A 125 8.65 0.29 9.27
CA LEU A 125 9.95 -0.37 9.41
C LEU A 125 10.95 0.20 8.40
N GLU A 126 10.57 0.22 7.12
CA GLU A 126 11.33 0.83 6.02
C GLU A 126 11.58 2.31 6.26
N SER A 127 10.60 3.03 6.82
CA SER A 127 10.78 4.45 7.18
C SER A 127 11.86 4.68 8.24
N GLY A 128 12.18 3.67 9.05
CA GLY A 128 13.29 3.75 10.01
C GLY A 128 14.67 3.65 9.36
N TYR A 129 14.75 3.18 8.11
CA TYR A 129 16.00 3.02 7.37
C TYR A 129 16.22 4.10 6.30
N ASP A 130 15.16 4.81 5.89
CA ASP A 130 15.22 6.00 5.04
C ASP A 130 15.87 7.17 5.81
N ALA A 131 17.19 7.29 5.68
CA ALA A 131 18.00 8.21 6.47
C ALA A 131 17.94 9.65 5.94
N ASN A 132 17.72 9.81 4.62
CA ASN A 132 17.64 11.11 3.98
C ASN A 132 16.19 11.67 4.00
N GLY A 133 15.20 10.85 4.34
CA GLY A 133 13.80 11.22 4.47
C GLY A 133 13.11 11.52 3.13
N ASP A 134 13.64 11.00 2.02
CA ASP A 134 13.14 11.28 0.68
C ASP A 134 11.97 10.36 0.26
N GLY A 135 11.61 9.40 1.12
CA GLY A 135 10.56 8.40 0.89
C GLY A 135 11.02 7.21 0.06
N TRP A 136 12.32 7.05 -0.17
CA TRP A 136 12.94 5.97 -0.90
C TRP A 136 14.05 5.31 -0.09
N LEU A 137 14.06 3.98 -0.11
CA LEU A 137 15.20 3.21 0.35
C LEU A 137 16.23 3.09 -0.76
N GLU A 138 17.38 3.72 -0.55
CA GLU A 138 18.58 3.52 -1.34
C GLU A 138 19.15 2.09 -1.14
N PRO A 139 20.02 1.60 -2.04
CA PRO A 139 20.63 0.28 -1.88
C PRO A 139 21.40 0.09 -0.56
N ALA A 140 22.04 1.16 -0.07
CA ALA A 140 22.78 1.13 1.20
C ALA A 140 21.83 1.01 2.41
N GLU A 141 20.67 1.66 2.35
CA GLU A 141 19.64 1.62 3.40
C GLU A 141 18.91 0.29 3.40
N SER A 142 18.56 -0.21 2.21
CA SER A 142 18.01 -1.55 2.03
C SER A 142 18.99 -2.63 2.53
N ARG A 143 20.29 -2.46 2.27
CA ARG A 143 21.33 -3.36 2.80
C ARG A 143 21.36 -3.36 4.32
N ARG A 144 21.28 -2.18 4.96
CA ARG A 144 21.23 -2.06 6.43
C ARG A 144 20.00 -2.77 7.00
N LEU A 145 18.83 -2.56 6.38
CA LEU A 145 17.61 -3.27 6.75
C LEU A 145 17.81 -4.78 6.71
N MET A 146 18.39 -5.30 5.62
CA MET A 146 18.68 -6.74 5.48
C MET A 146 19.67 -7.26 6.52
N GLN A 147 20.70 -6.49 6.84
CA GLN A 147 21.68 -6.86 7.88
C GLN A 147 21.02 -6.96 9.25
N ASP A 148 20.25 -5.95 9.64
CA ASP A 148 19.57 -5.93 10.94
C ASP A 148 18.55 -7.07 11.03
N ARG A 149 17.79 -7.33 9.96
CA ARG A 149 16.88 -8.47 9.89
C ARG A 149 17.59 -9.81 10.02
N TYR A 150 18.72 -9.98 9.34
CA TYR A 150 19.55 -11.17 9.50
C TYR A 150 20.03 -11.33 10.96
N THR A 151 20.48 -10.25 11.62
CA THR A 151 20.89 -10.32 13.03
C THR A 151 19.73 -10.66 13.97
N LEU A 152 18.53 -10.15 13.69
CA LEU A 152 17.31 -10.45 14.44
C LEU A 152 16.96 -11.93 14.32
N ILE A 153 17.00 -12.50 13.10
CA ILE A 153 16.73 -13.92 12.88
C ILE A 153 17.80 -14.77 13.54
N LYS A 154 19.07 -14.39 13.45
CA LYS A 154 20.17 -15.10 14.11
C LYS A 154 20.02 -15.15 15.63
N SER A 155 19.50 -14.09 16.25
CA SER A 155 19.33 -14.00 17.71
C SER A 155 18.02 -14.63 18.21
N LYS A 156 16.90 -14.47 17.48
CA LYS A 156 15.56 -14.94 17.88
C LYS A 156 15.12 -16.24 17.18
N GLY A 157 15.89 -16.73 16.21
CA GLY A 157 15.60 -17.91 15.40
C GLY A 157 14.64 -17.67 14.23
N LYS A 158 13.83 -16.61 14.29
CA LYS A 158 12.84 -16.26 13.27
C LYS A 158 12.49 -14.77 13.29
N ALA A 159 11.96 -14.28 12.18
CA ALA A 159 11.41 -12.93 12.13
C ALA A 159 10.26 -12.83 11.13
N LYS A 160 9.24 -12.04 11.45
CA LYS A 160 8.04 -11.90 10.63
C LYS A 160 8.33 -11.06 9.39
N VAL A 161 7.82 -11.47 8.23
CA VAL A 161 7.87 -10.70 6.99
C VAL A 161 6.97 -9.47 7.14
N ASP A 162 7.57 -8.27 7.10
CA ASP A 162 6.84 -7.00 7.19
C ASP A 162 7.07 -6.11 5.95
N THR A 163 8.11 -6.39 5.16
CA THR A 163 8.48 -5.65 3.94
C THR A 163 8.35 -6.51 2.68
N GLY A 164 8.23 -5.85 1.53
CA GLY A 164 8.27 -6.54 0.24
C GLY A 164 9.64 -7.14 -0.07
N LEU A 165 10.71 -6.56 0.48
CA LEU A 165 12.06 -7.07 0.30
C LEU A 165 12.29 -8.39 1.05
N GLU A 166 11.70 -8.52 2.23
CA GLU A 166 11.73 -9.75 3.04
C GLU A 166 10.91 -10.87 2.41
N ALA A 167 9.80 -10.54 1.75
CA ALA A 167 8.93 -11.53 1.11
C ALA A 167 9.64 -12.34 0.01
N GLU A 168 10.74 -11.83 -0.56
CA GLU A 168 11.54 -12.58 -1.53
C GLU A 168 12.42 -13.67 -0.88
N TYR A 169 12.61 -13.63 0.44
CA TYR A 169 13.36 -14.63 1.21
C TYR A 169 12.46 -15.66 1.92
N ASP A 170 11.17 -15.38 2.06
CA ASP A 170 10.14 -16.30 2.56
C ASP A 170 9.77 -17.31 1.46
N ASP A 171 10.51 -18.42 1.41
CA ASP A 171 10.45 -19.41 0.34
C ASP A 171 9.17 -20.24 0.44
N ASN A 172 8.78 -20.59 1.67
CA ASN A 172 7.58 -21.36 1.95
C ASN A 172 6.29 -20.51 2.01
N LYS A 173 6.43 -19.17 1.99
CA LYS A 173 5.35 -18.18 2.02
C LYS A 173 4.48 -18.25 3.28
N ASP A 174 5.09 -18.59 4.41
CA ASP A 174 4.40 -18.66 5.70
C ASP A 174 4.38 -17.31 6.44
N GLY A 175 5.05 -16.28 5.90
CA GLY A 175 5.14 -14.94 6.47
C GLY A 175 6.19 -14.82 7.58
N ILE A 176 7.07 -15.80 7.75
CA ILE A 176 8.12 -15.85 8.76
C ILE A 176 9.43 -16.29 8.10
N ILE A 177 10.44 -15.44 8.15
CA ILE A 177 11.80 -15.83 7.77
C ILE A 177 12.44 -16.58 8.93
N ASP A 178 12.71 -17.86 8.73
CA ASP A 178 13.42 -18.69 9.71
C ASP A 178 14.94 -18.72 9.49
N ALA A 179 15.66 -19.46 10.35
CA ALA A 179 17.11 -19.58 10.27
C ALA A 179 17.61 -20.25 8.98
N ARG A 180 16.82 -21.09 8.31
CA ARG A 180 17.17 -21.75 7.05
C ARG A 180 17.07 -20.75 5.89
N GLU A 181 16.01 -19.96 5.87
CA GLU A 181 15.81 -18.91 4.86
C GLU A 181 16.78 -17.75 5.03
N ALA A 182 17.13 -17.41 6.27
CA ALA A 182 18.15 -16.41 6.58
C ALA A 182 19.55 -16.74 6.02
N VAL A 183 19.82 -18.00 5.65
CA VAL A 183 21.07 -18.37 4.95
C VAL A 183 21.14 -17.66 3.60
N LEU A 184 20.03 -17.59 2.87
CA LEU A 184 19.96 -16.88 1.59
C LEU A 184 20.20 -15.38 1.79
N MET A 185 19.61 -14.79 2.84
CA MET A 185 19.87 -13.39 3.19
C MET A 185 21.35 -13.13 3.41
N LYS A 186 22.04 -14.00 4.15
CA LYS A 186 23.48 -13.86 4.37
C LYS A 186 24.29 -14.00 3.09
N GLN A 187 23.99 -15.01 2.27
CA GLN A 187 24.68 -15.18 0.98
C GLN A 187 24.56 -13.92 0.12
N ASP A 188 23.35 -13.38 0.01
CA ASP A 188 23.06 -12.21 -0.82
C ASP A 188 23.65 -10.91 -0.23
N LEU A 189 23.81 -10.83 1.10
CA LEU A 189 24.52 -9.74 1.80
C LEU A 189 26.05 -9.79 1.62
N ASP A 190 26.63 -10.99 1.57
CA ASP A 190 28.08 -11.21 1.44
C ASP A 190 28.58 -11.05 -0.02
N LEU A 191 27.67 -10.95 -0.99
CA LEU A 191 28.01 -10.65 -2.37
C LEU A 191 28.61 -9.24 -2.49
N LYS A 192 29.86 -9.18 -2.96
CA LYS A 192 30.57 -7.93 -3.25
C LYS A 192 30.01 -7.24 -4.49
#